data_AF-A0AAV5THU1-F1
#
_entry.id   AF-A0AAV5THU1-F1
#
_cell.length_a   1.000
_cell.length_b   1.000
_cell.length_c   1.000
_cell.angle_alpha   90.00
_cell.angle_beta   90.00
_cell.angle_gamma   90.00
#
_symmetry.space_group_name_H-M   'P 1'
#
loop_
_entity.id
_entity.type
_entity.pdbx_description
1 polymer ?
#
loop_
_entity_poly.entity_id
_entity_poly.type
_entity_poly.pdbx_seq_one_letter_code
_entity_poly.pdbx_strand_id
1 'polypeptide(L)' 'LLYYYNKNVRPVKNATEAVKVKFAASLIRLIDVDEVNQVLTTFLWLEMVHYRAGSELQIPTAARVSNLSRFL' A
#
# COMPACT_ATOMS: atom_id res chain seq x y z
N LEU A 1 -4.51 4.45 -25.60
CA LEU A 1 -3.23 4.55 -24.85
C LEU A 1 -2.94 3.36 -23.92
N LEU A 2 -3.93 2.58 -23.46
CA LEU A 2 -3.73 1.51 -22.45
C LEU A 2 -3.83 0.06 -22.99
N TYR A 3 -3.79 -0.14 -24.30
CA TYR A 3 -4.07 -1.44 -24.93
C TYR A 3 -3.13 -2.58 -24.50
N TYR A 4 -1.90 -2.25 -24.08
CA TYR A 4 -0.88 -3.22 -23.65
C TYR A 4 -0.57 -3.18 -22.15
N TYR A 5 -1.40 -2.51 -21.34
CA TYR A 5 -1.17 -2.44 -19.90
C TYR A 5 -1.78 -3.66 -19.18
N ASN A 6 -0.93 -4.49 -18.59
CA ASN A 6 -1.36 -5.61 -17.75
C ASN A 6 -1.16 -5.29 -16.27
N LYS A 7 -2.26 -5.03 -15.55
CA LYS A 7 -2.27 -4.71 -14.11
C LYS A 7 -1.80 -5.86 -13.21
N ASN A 8 -1.82 -7.10 -13.69
CA ASN A 8 -1.40 -8.28 -12.92
C ASN A 8 0.12 -8.47 -12.98
N VAL A 9 0.82 -7.75 -13.86
CA VAL A 9 2.26 -7.86 -14.05
C VAL A 9 2.96 -6.76 -13.28
N ARG A 10 4.07 -7.11 -12.61
CA ARG A 10 4.88 -6.14 -11.86
C ARG A 10 5.40 -5.05 -12.80
N PRO A 11 5.32 -3.76 -12.42
CA PRO A 11 5.71 -2.64 -13.28
C PRO A 11 7.24 -2.44 -13.29
N VAL A 12 7.98 -3.41 -13.82
CA VAL A 12 9.44 -3.39 -13.96
C VAL A 12 9.85 -3.35 -15.43
N LYS A 13 10.99 -2.71 -15.73
CA LYS A 13 11.60 -2.77 -17.07
C LYS A 13 12.30 -4.10 -17.30
N ASN A 14 12.96 -4.61 -16.27
CA ASN A 14 13.68 -5.88 -16.29
C ASN A 14 13.09 -6.84 -15.24
N ALA A 15 12.90 -8.11 -15.60
CA ALA A 15 12.30 -9.11 -14.71
C ALA A 15 13.15 -9.37 -13.45
N THR A 16 14.47 -9.22 -13.56
CA THR A 16 15.46 -9.41 -12.50
C THR A 16 15.43 -8.29 -11.45
N GLU A 17 14.87 -7.13 -11.76
CA GLU A 17 14.81 -6.00 -10.84
C GLU A 17 13.66 -6.13 -9.84
N ALA A 18 13.93 -5.72 -8.60
CA ALA A 18 12.92 -5.61 -7.56
C ALA A 18 12.14 -4.29 -7.67
N VAL A 19 10.83 -4.32 -7.41
CA VAL A 19 10.02 -3.10 -7.31
C VAL A 19 10.26 -2.47 -5.95
N LYS A 20 10.77 -1.24 -5.93
CA LYS A 20 10.91 -0.46 -4.70
C LYS A 20 9.59 0.26 -4.41
N VAL A 21 8.99 -0.07 -3.27
CA VAL A 21 7.77 0.56 -2.76
C VAL A 21 8.11 1.24 -1.44
N LYS A 22 7.86 2.54 -1.35
CA LYS A 22 7.86 3.28 -0.09
C LYS A 22 6.41 3.37 0.38
N PHE A 23 6.18 3.10 1.65
CA PHE A 23 4.88 3.31 2.25
C PHE A 23 5.03 4.12 3.53
N ALA A 24 4.04 4.96 3.78
CA ALA A 24 3.86 5.69 5.02
C ALA A 24 2.43 5.47 5.50
N ALA A 25 2.23 5.44 6.80
CA ALA A 25 0.91 5.32 7.40
C ALA A 25 0.73 6.46 8.40
N SER A 26 -0.36 7.19 8.25
CA SER A 26 -0.75 8.28 9.14
C SER A 26 -1.98 7.84 9.91
N LEU A 27 -1.85 7.66 11.22
CA LEU A 27 -2.96 7.30 12.10
C LEU A 27 -3.94 8.47 12.19
N ILE A 28 -5.23 8.19 11.96
CA ILE A 28 -6.28 9.20 12.07
C ILE A 28 -7.01 9.03 13.40
N ARG A 29 -7.55 7.83 13.66
CA ARG A 29 -8.37 7.55 14.84
C ARG A 29 -8.26 6.09 15.30
N LEU A 30 -8.44 5.88 16.60
CA LEU A 30 -8.71 4.59 17.23
C LEU A 30 -10.23 4.40 17.32
N ILE A 31 -10.75 3.26 16.85
CA ILE A 31 -12.19 2.99 16.77
C ILE A 31 -12.61 2.07 17.91
N ASP A 32 -11.86 0.99 18.15
CA ASP A 32 -12.21 -0.03 19.12
C ASP A 32 -10.98 -0.86 19.54
N VAL A 33 -11.02 -1.42 20.76
CA VAL A 33 -9.96 -2.24 21.37
C VAL A 33 -10.57 -3.50 21.97
N ASP A 34 -10.09 -4.66 21.54
CA ASP A 34 -10.35 -5.94 22.17
C ASP A 34 -9.10 -6.39 22.94
N GLU A 35 -9.11 -6.20 24.26
CA GLU A 35 -7.97 -6.49 25.14
C GLU A 35 -7.72 -7.99 25.29
N VAL A 36 -8.77 -8.80 25.22
CA VAL A 36 -8.68 -10.26 25.40
C VAL A 36 -8.11 -10.91 24.15
N ASN A 37 -8.55 -10.46 22.96
CA ASN A 37 -8.06 -10.96 21.68
C ASN A 37 -6.86 -10.17 21.12
N GLN A 38 -6.42 -9.11 21.81
CA GLN A 38 -5.36 -8.19 21.39
C GLN A 38 -5.58 -7.57 20.01
N VAL A 39 -6.83 -7.21 19.69
CA VAL A 39 -7.21 -6.62 18.41
C VAL A 39 -7.47 -5.13 18.56
N LEU A 40 -6.81 -4.31 17.75
CA LEU A 40 -7.03 -2.88 17.67
C LEU A 40 -7.64 -2.51 16.31
N THR A 41 -8.79 -1.85 16.32
CA THR A 41 -9.43 -1.33 15.11
C THR A 41 -9.13 0.16 14.97
N THR A 42 -8.45 0.56 13.89
CA THR A 42 -8.07 1.95 13.63
C THR A 42 -8.46 2.41 12.23
N PHE A 43 -8.65 3.72 12.08
CA PHE A 43 -8.66 4.38 10.78
C PHE A 43 -7.29 5.01 10.55
N LEU A 44 -6.62 4.60 9.48
CA LEU A 44 -5.36 5.15 9.03
C LEU A 44 -5.45 5.57 7.55
N TRP A 45 -4.67 6.59 7.21
CA TRP A 45 -4.32 6.89 5.83
C TRP A 45 -3.08 6.10 5.47
N LEU A 46 -3.18 5.22 4.47
CA LEU A 46 -2.02 4.56 3.91
C LEU A 46 -1.59 5.27 2.64
N GLU A 47 -0.38 5.78 2.65
CA GLU A 47 0.26 6.41 1.49
C GLU A 47 1.29 5.44 0.92
N MET A 48 1.06 4.97 -0.30
CA MET A 48 2.01 4.10 -0.99
C MET A 48 2.57 4.83 -2.21
N VAL A 49 3.89 4.85 -2.33
CA VAL A 49 4.62 5.42 -3.46
C VAL A 49 5.48 4.32 -4.06
N HIS A 50 5.24 4.01 -5.34
CA HIS A 50 6.09 3.11 -6.09
C HIS A 50 6.94 3.88 -7.10
N TYR A 51 8.18 3.43 -7.31
CA TYR A 51 9.05 4.01 -8.34
C TYR A 51 8.90 3.24 -9.64
N ARG A 52 8.60 3.93 -10.75
CA ARG A 52 8.65 3.32 -12.08
C ARG A 52 10.10 3.33 -12.56
N ALA A 53 10.60 2.20 -13.03
CA ALA A 53 11.98 2.09 -13.53
C ALA A 53 12.24 3.14 -14.63
N GLY A 54 13.04 4.16 -14.32
CA GLY A 54 13.48 5.22 -15.24
C GLY A 54 12.78 6.58 -15.14
N SER A 55 11.91 6.80 -14.17
CA SER A 55 11.50 8.16 -13.79
C SER A 55 11.18 8.16 -12.29
N GLU A 56 11.76 9.10 -11.55
CA GLU A 56 11.50 9.36 -10.13
C GLU A 56 10.09 9.97 -9.93
N LEU A 57 9.08 9.41 -10.59
CA LEU A 57 7.70 9.83 -10.44
C LEU A 57 7.09 9.04 -9.30
N GLN A 58 6.89 9.73 -8.19
CA GLN A 58 6.16 9.24 -7.04
C GLN A 58 4.68 9.22 -7.40
N ILE A 59 4.08 8.04 -7.54
CA ILE A 59 2.62 7.92 -7.69
C ILE A 59 2.04 7.57 -6.32
N PRO A 60 1.44 8.52 -5.60
CA PRO A 60 0.79 8.23 -4.32
C PRO A 60 -0.50 7.45 -4.58
N THR A 61 -0.58 6.26 -4.00
CA THR A 61 -1.81 5.46 -3.91
C THR A 61 -2.31 5.53 -2.46
N ALA A 62 -3.43 6.22 -2.25
CA ALA A 62 -4.10 6.27 -0.95
C ALA A 62 -5.00 5.03 -0.80
N ALA A 63 -4.82 4.26 0.27
CA ALA A 63 -5.70 3.14 0.61
C ALA A 63 -6.36 3.37 1.98
N ARG A 64 -7.70 3.25 2.02
CA ARG A 64 -8.46 3.22 3.28
C ARG A 64 -8.44 1.80 3.82
N VAL A 65 -7.63 1.55 4.84
CA VAL A 65 -7.61 0.24 5.53
C VAL A 65 -8.64 0.29 6.67
N SER A 66 -9.68 -0.53 6.59
CA SER A 66 -10.80 -0.52 7.54
C SER A 66 -10.83 -1.72 8.49
N ASN A 67 -9.96 -2.73 8.31
CA ASN A 67 -9.90 -3.88 9.21
C ASN A 67 -8.47 -4.45 9.25
N LEU A 68 -7.81 -4.32 10.39
CA LEU A 68 -6.43 -4.77 10.62
C LEU A 68 -6.32 -6.23 11.08
N SER A 69 -7.44 -6.91 11.39
CA SER A 69 -7.43 -8.30 11.88
C SER A 69 -7.04 -9.36 10.84
N ARG A 70 -6.92 -9.01 9.55
CA ARG A 70 -6.62 -9.96 8.45
C ARG A 70 -5.15 -9.98 8.01
N PHE A 71 -4.25 -9.34 8.75
CA PHE A 71 -2.81 -9.32 8.43
C PHE A 71 -1.95 -10.19 9.34
N LEU A 72 -2.56 -10.97 10.24
CA LEU A 72 -1.93 -12.02 11.04
C LEU A 72 -2.55 -13.38 10.73
#